data_AF-A0AAV4QVL5-F1
#
_entry.id   AF-A0AAV4QVL5-F1
#
_cell.length_a   1.000
_cell.length_b   1.000
_cell.length_c   1.000
_cell.angle_alpha   90.00
_cell.angle_beta   90.00
_cell.angle_gamma   90.00
#
_symmetry.space_group_name_H-M   'P 1'
#
loop_
_entity.id
_entity.type
_entity.pdbx_description
1 polymer ?
#
loop_
_entity_poly.entity_id
_entity_poly.type
_entity_poly.pdbx_seq_one_letter_code
_entity_poly.pdbx_strand_id
1 'polypeptide(L)'
;MHFLSASDGHLASKKKCYNYYIRSSLCCQTSEGERRKNRLGTPFTSTSLLTAEGIGSTTRKSNMTDCDVIVVGAGISGLSAAKWLVENGISVIVLEARDRVGGRTLTKRDPKVGYVDIGGAYVGPTQDRILRMAKELGVETYSIRQDADILLYSNRRRIRFGFL
;
A
#
# COMPACT_ATOMS: atom_id res chain seq x y z
N MET A 1 -37.93 19.34 -4.85
CA MET A 1 -37.64 20.11 -6.08
C MET A 1 -37.62 21.58 -5.73
N HIS A 2 -36.46 22.19 -5.60
CA HIS A 2 -36.30 23.64 -5.69
C HIS A 2 -34.96 23.88 -6.40
N PHE A 3 -35.04 24.40 -7.62
CA PHE A 3 -33.91 24.90 -8.40
C PHE A 3 -33.49 26.23 -7.79
N LEU A 4 -32.27 26.30 -7.25
CA LEU A 4 -31.61 27.58 -7.00
C LEU A 4 -30.84 27.97 -8.27
N SER A 5 -31.38 28.97 -8.95
CA SER A 5 -30.69 29.76 -9.97
C SER A 5 -29.46 30.41 -9.33
N ALA A 6 -28.26 29.93 -9.67
CA ALA A 6 -27.01 30.56 -9.27
C ALA A 6 -26.68 31.70 -10.25
N SER A 7 -27.44 32.78 -10.16
CA SER A 7 -27.00 34.11 -10.55
C SER A 7 -26.43 34.74 -9.29
N ASP A 8 -25.11 34.65 -9.10
CA ASP A 8 -24.30 35.66 -8.45
C ASP A 8 -22.84 35.23 -8.45
N GLY A 9 -22.00 36.11 -9.00
CA GLY A 9 -20.56 35.95 -9.09
C GLY A 9 -19.93 35.91 -7.72
N HIS A 10 -19.69 34.70 -7.21
CA HIS A 10 -18.70 34.48 -6.19
C HIS A 10 -17.59 33.63 -6.80
N LEU A 11 -16.45 34.28 -7.03
CA LEU A 11 -15.20 33.67 -7.43
C LEU A 11 -14.75 32.76 -6.28
N ALA A 12 -15.35 31.58 -6.17
CA ALA A 12 -14.81 30.51 -5.36
C ALA A 12 -13.41 30.25 -5.89
N SER A 13 -12.40 30.69 -5.15
CA SER A 13 -10.99 30.42 -5.41
C SER A 13 -10.86 28.94 -5.75
N LYS A 14 -10.67 28.66 -7.05
CA LYS A 14 -10.64 27.30 -7.60
C LYS A 14 -9.37 26.65 -7.07
N LYS A 15 -9.45 26.08 -5.87
CA LYS A 15 -8.38 25.24 -5.32
C LYS A 15 -8.16 24.12 -6.32
N LYS A 16 -7.02 24.13 -7.02
CA LYS A 16 -6.58 23.03 -7.88
C LYS A 16 -6.73 21.74 -7.08
N CYS A 17 -7.62 20.85 -7.53
CA CYS A 17 -7.69 19.49 -7.02
C CYS A 17 -6.46 18.74 -7.53
N TYR A 18 -5.32 18.85 -6.85
CA TYR A 18 -4.15 18.05 -7.20
C TYR A 18 -4.42 16.59 -6.80
N ASN A 19 -4.88 15.79 -7.76
CA ASN A 19 -4.86 14.34 -7.59
C ASN A 19 -3.50 13.88 -8.08
N TYR A 20 -2.69 13.36 -7.16
CA TYR A 20 -1.51 12.59 -7.48
C TYR A 20 -1.87 11.13 -7.64
N TYR A 21 -1.08 10.42 -8.41
CA TYR A 21 -1.17 9.00 -8.59
C TYR A 21 0.11 8.35 -8.08
N ILE A 22 -0.02 7.21 -7.40
CA ILE A 22 1.13 6.48 -6.84
C ILE A 22 1.89 5.76 -7.97
N ARG A 23 3.19 6.00 -8.09
CA ARG A 23 4.04 5.36 -9.09
C ARG A 23 4.34 3.92 -8.65
N SER A 24 3.54 2.98 -9.16
CA SER A 24 3.53 1.61 -8.67
C SER A 24 4.69 0.72 -9.12
N SER A 25 5.77 1.29 -9.69
CA SER A 25 6.96 0.52 -10.05
C SER A 25 7.62 -0.17 -8.86
N LEU A 26 7.43 0.35 -7.63
CA LEU A 26 7.92 -0.22 -6.36
C LEU A 26 6.82 -0.84 -5.46
N CYS A 27 5.54 -0.82 -5.85
CA CYS A 27 4.50 -1.37 -4.98
C CYS A 27 4.74 -2.89 -4.81
N CYS A 28 5.01 -3.28 -3.55
CA CYS A 28 5.24 -4.62 -3.03
C CYS A 28 5.18 -5.73 -4.08
N GLN A 29 6.32 -6.03 -4.69
CA GLN A 29 6.53 -7.32 -5.31
C GLN A 29 6.57 -8.34 -4.17
N THR A 30 5.45 -8.98 -3.86
CA THR A 30 5.56 -10.38 -3.47
C THR A 30 6.07 -11.06 -4.72
N SER A 31 7.32 -11.54 -4.69
CA SER A 31 7.83 -12.48 -5.68
C SER A 31 6.72 -13.48 -5.96
N GLU A 32 6.41 -13.70 -7.24
CA GLU A 32 5.50 -14.76 -7.64
C GLU A 32 5.84 -16.01 -6.84
N GLY A 33 4.82 -16.61 -6.23
CA GLY A 33 4.95 -17.69 -5.28
C GLY A 33 5.82 -18.81 -5.84
N GLU A 34 7.09 -18.78 -5.48
CA GLU A 34 7.93 -19.95 -5.56
C GLU A 34 7.47 -20.85 -4.42
N ARG A 35 6.50 -21.70 -4.77
CA ARG A 35 6.01 -22.83 -3.99
C ARG A 35 7.16 -23.83 -3.85
N ARG A 36 8.20 -23.44 -3.10
CA ARG A 36 9.31 -24.31 -2.70
C ARG A 36 8.79 -25.26 -1.65
N LYS A 37 8.27 -26.38 -2.16
CA LYS A 37 8.21 -27.65 -1.44
C LYS A 37 9.56 -27.86 -0.75
N ASN A 38 9.50 -28.02 0.57
CA ASN A 38 10.50 -28.62 1.45
C ASN A 38 11.83 -28.99 0.75
N ARG A 39 12.86 -28.17 0.94
CA ARG A 39 14.23 -28.67 0.89
C ARG A 39 15.04 -27.92 1.93
N LEU A 40 15.64 -28.70 2.83
CA LEU A 40 16.52 -28.26 3.90
C LEU A 40 17.60 -27.33 3.35
N GLY A 41 17.57 -26.06 3.77
CA GLY A 41 18.69 -25.15 3.66
C GLY A 41 19.43 -25.15 4.98
N THR A 42 20.61 -25.76 5.00
CA THR A 42 21.55 -25.78 6.11
C THR A 42 21.92 -24.36 6.55
N PRO A 43 21.93 -24.04 7.86
CA PRO A 43 22.50 -22.77 8.30
C PRO A 43 24.02 -22.78 8.08
N PHE A 44 24.52 -21.66 7.58
CA PHE A 44 25.94 -21.36 7.49
C PHE A 44 26.46 -21.15 8.93
N THR A 45 27.05 -22.19 9.53
CA THR A 45 27.74 -22.10 10.82
C THR A 45 29.24 -21.96 10.58
N SER A 46 29.77 -20.75 10.78
CA SER A 46 31.21 -20.57 11.01
C SER A 46 31.57 -21.19 12.36
N THR A 47 32.42 -22.20 12.30
CA THR A 47 32.94 -22.98 13.41
C THR A 47 33.77 -22.13 14.37
N SER A 48 33.43 -22.14 15.64
CA SER A 48 34.41 -22.08 16.73
C SER A 48 33.94 -23.00 17.86
N LEU A 49 34.62 -24.15 17.94
CA LEU A 49 34.60 -25.04 19.09
C LEU A 49 35.05 -24.26 20.33
N LEU A 50 34.32 -24.41 21.45
CA LEU A 50 34.88 -24.52 22.80
C LEU A 50 33.84 -25.19 23.71
N THR A 51 34.31 -26.22 24.40
CA THR A 51 33.62 -27.13 25.34
C THR A 51 33.11 -26.43 26.59
N ALA A 52 31.89 -26.75 27.04
CA ALA A 52 31.53 -26.81 28.45
C ALA A 52 30.24 -27.63 28.66
N GLU A 53 30.25 -28.42 29.73
CA GLU A 53 29.26 -29.40 30.12
C GLU A 53 27.91 -28.80 30.56
N GLY A 54 26.85 -29.60 30.42
CA GLY A 54 25.81 -29.69 31.43
C GLY A 54 24.96 -28.45 31.71
N ILE A 55 24.19 -27.98 30.73
CA ILE A 55 22.89 -27.35 31.00
C ILE A 55 21.90 -28.02 30.07
N GLY A 56 20.92 -28.72 30.66
CA GLY A 56 19.75 -29.20 29.94
C GLY A 56 19.04 -28.00 29.31
N SER A 57 19.44 -27.64 28.09
CA SER A 57 18.73 -26.70 27.24
C SER A 57 17.42 -27.37 26.90
N THR A 58 16.42 -27.09 27.73
CA THR A 58 15.02 -27.34 27.42
C THR A 58 14.78 -26.53 26.16
N THR A 59 14.89 -27.18 25.01
CA THR A 59 14.60 -26.58 23.71
C THR A 59 13.12 -26.23 23.78
N ARG A 60 12.80 -25.00 24.21
CA ARG A 60 11.47 -24.45 23.97
C ARG A 60 11.36 -24.51 22.46
N LYS A 61 10.54 -25.44 21.97
CA LYS A 61 9.93 -25.32 20.65
C LYS A 61 9.39 -23.91 20.64
N SER A 62 10.06 -22.99 19.96
CA SER A 62 9.52 -21.67 19.69
C SER A 62 8.29 -21.97 18.85
N ASN A 63 7.13 -21.98 19.51
CA ASN A 63 5.88 -22.08 18.80
C ASN A 63 5.90 -20.87 17.88
N MET A 64 5.89 -21.11 16.57
CA MET A 64 5.88 -20.08 15.51
C MET A 64 4.61 -19.20 15.56
N THR A 65 3.84 -19.31 16.65
CA THR A 65 2.56 -18.70 16.95
C THR A 65 2.62 -17.82 18.20
N ASP A 66 3.79 -17.69 18.85
CA ASP A 66 3.94 -16.80 20.01
C ASP A 66 4.24 -15.37 19.53
N CYS A 67 3.31 -14.46 19.76
CA CYS A 67 3.45 -13.03 19.47
C CYS A 67 2.60 -12.19 20.40
N ASP A 68 2.98 -10.93 20.60
CA ASP A 68 2.23 -10.00 21.45
C ASP A 68 0.93 -9.55 20.79
N VAL A 69 0.94 -9.37 19.46
CA VAL A 69 -0.20 -8.84 18.70
C VAL A 69 -0.42 -9.60 17.40
N ILE A 70 -1.68 -9.96 17.13
CA ILE A 70 -2.11 -10.47 15.82
C ILE A 70 -2.89 -9.39 15.08
N VAL A 71 -2.46 -9.07 13.86
CA VAL A 71 -3.16 -8.17 12.93
C VAL A 71 -3.87 -9.01 11.87
N VAL A 72 -5.20 -8.90 11.80
CA VAL A 72 -6.00 -9.60 10.78
C VAL A 72 -6.25 -8.67 9.59
N GLY A 73 -5.61 -9.01 8.46
CA GLY A 73 -5.70 -8.33 7.17
C GLY A 73 -4.43 -7.54 6.82
N ALA A 74 -3.79 -7.87 5.70
CA ALA A 74 -2.61 -7.20 5.15
C ALA A 74 -2.98 -6.12 4.11
N GLY A 75 -4.04 -5.35 4.37
CA GLY A 75 -4.31 -4.09 3.66
C GLY A 75 -3.44 -2.94 4.16
N ILE A 76 -3.54 -1.76 3.54
CA ILE A 76 -2.79 -0.56 3.98
C ILE A 76 -2.92 -0.33 5.48
N SER A 77 -4.12 -0.40 6.05
CA SER A 77 -4.35 -0.19 7.49
C SER A 77 -3.61 -1.21 8.36
N GLY A 78 -3.71 -2.51 8.05
CA GLY A 78 -3.10 -3.56 8.85
C GLY A 78 -1.58 -3.56 8.75
N LEU A 79 -1.04 -3.36 7.55
CA LEU A 79 0.40 -3.21 7.35
C LEU A 79 0.95 -1.94 8.03
N SER A 80 0.19 -0.84 8.04
CA SER A 80 0.57 0.39 8.75
C SER A 80 0.64 0.15 10.26
N ALA A 81 -0.35 -0.55 10.82
CA ALA A 81 -0.36 -0.91 12.24
C ALA A 81 0.79 -1.86 12.59
N ALA A 82 1.01 -2.90 11.78
CA ALA A 82 2.09 -3.85 11.97
C ALA A 82 3.46 -3.17 11.90
N LYS A 83 3.70 -2.29 10.92
CA LYS A 83 4.92 -1.47 10.83
C LYS A 83 5.15 -0.69 12.12
N TRP A 84 4.14 0.06 12.57
CA TRP A 84 4.25 0.88 13.77
C TRP A 84 4.54 0.04 15.03
N LEU A 85 3.88 -1.10 15.21
CA LEU A 85 4.11 -2.01 16.35
C LEU A 85 5.53 -2.57 16.33
N VAL A 86 6.00 -3.04 15.16
CA VAL A 86 7.37 -3.57 15.00
C VAL A 86 8.41 -2.49 15.27
N GLU A 87 8.19 -1.25 14.82
CA GLU A 87 9.07 -0.11 15.11
C GLU A 87 9.15 0.22 16.61
N ASN A 88 8.15 -0.18 17.40
CA ASN A 88 8.13 -0.04 18.85
C ASN A 88 8.57 -1.33 19.59
N GLY A 89 9.18 -2.29 18.89
CA GLY A 89 9.73 -3.51 19.49
C GLY A 89 8.70 -4.56 19.88
N ILE A 90 7.45 -4.44 19.42
CA ILE A 90 6.37 -5.39 19.71
C ILE A 90 6.37 -6.50 18.66
N SER A 91 6.26 -7.76 19.09
CA SER A 91 6.21 -8.90 18.17
C SER A 91 4.81 -9.03 17.54
N VAL A 92 4.75 -9.12 16.20
CA VAL A 92 3.49 -9.08 15.45
C VAL A 92 3.41 -10.22 14.43
N ILE A 93 2.25 -10.88 14.38
CA ILE A 93 1.86 -11.76 13.29
C ILE A 93 0.75 -11.08 12.47
N VAL A 94 0.91 -11.02 11.14
CA VAL A 94 -0.10 -10.51 10.22
C VAL A 94 -0.74 -11.69 9.48
N LEU A 95 -2.07 -11.83 9.56
CA LEU A 95 -2.83 -12.87 8.88
C LEU A 95 -3.62 -12.26 7.72
N GLU A 96 -3.35 -12.69 6.49
CA GLU A 96 -4.08 -12.25 5.29
C GLU A 96 -4.84 -13.41 4.67
N ALA A 97 -6.08 -13.16 4.27
CA ALA A 97 -6.95 -14.18 3.68
C ALA A 97 -6.57 -14.49 2.23
N ARG A 98 -5.98 -13.53 1.51
CA ARG A 98 -5.52 -13.69 0.13
C ARG A 98 -4.08 -14.17 0.04
N ASP A 99 -3.70 -14.58 -1.15
CA ASP A 99 -2.32 -14.89 -1.55
C ASP A 99 -1.45 -13.64 -1.79
N ARG A 100 -2.00 -12.45 -1.54
CA ARG A 100 -1.35 -11.15 -1.77
C ARG A 100 -1.73 -10.15 -0.68
N VAL A 101 -0.84 -9.19 -0.48
CA VAL A 101 -1.09 -8.02 0.37
C VAL A 101 -1.79 -6.89 -0.41
N GLY A 102 -2.05 -5.77 0.28
CA GLY A 102 -2.63 -4.53 -0.29
C GLY A 102 -4.14 -4.42 -0.10
N GLY A 103 -4.85 -5.54 0.01
CA GLY A 103 -6.29 -5.56 0.21
C GLY A 103 -7.04 -4.91 -0.96
N ARG A 104 -7.59 -3.70 -0.73
CA ARG A 104 -8.32 -2.90 -1.73
C ARG A 104 -7.40 -2.15 -2.70
N THR A 105 -6.10 -2.14 -2.48
CA THR A 105 -5.12 -1.74 -3.49
C THR A 105 -4.58 -2.98 -4.20
N LEU A 106 -4.47 -2.88 -5.52
CA LEU A 106 -3.94 -3.93 -6.37
C LEU A 106 -3.36 -3.30 -7.63
N THR A 107 -2.07 -3.48 -7.82
CA THR A 107 -1.39 -3.10 -9.05
C THR A 107 -1.15 -4.34 -9.89
N LYS A 108 -1.71 -4.38 -11.09
CA LYS A 108 -1.43 -5.41 -12.07
C LYS A 108 -0.29 -4.95 -12.97
N ARG A 109 0.73 -5.78 -13.12
CA ARG A 109 1.78 -5.58 -14.11
C ARG A 109 1.39 -6.27 -15.41
N ASP A 110 1.66 -5.61 -16.52
CA ASP A 110 1.37 -6.13 -17.85
C ASP A 110 2.45 -5.64 -18.82
N PRO A 111 3.06 -6.52 -19.63
CA PRO A 111 4.13 -6.14 -20.55
C PRO A 111 3.76 -5.04 -21.55
N LYS A 112 2.48 -4.88 -21.91
CA LYS A 112 2.02 -3.92 -22.92
C LYS A 112 1.77 -2.52 -22.35
N VAL A 113 1.35 -2.44 -21.09
CA VAL A 113 0.97 -1.16 -20.44
C VAL A 113 1.86 -0.82 -19.23
N GLY A 114 2.85 -1.66 -18.93
CA GLY A 114 3.71 -1.53 -17.76
C GLY A 114 3.00 -1.98 -16.49
N TYR A 115 2.19 -1.09 -15.91
CA TYR A 115 1.38 -1.40 -14.74
C TYR A 115 0.08 -0.58 -14.72
N VAL A 116 -0.93 -1.09 -14.03
CA VAL A 116 -2.22 -0.42 -13.81
C VAL A 116 -2.75 -0.76 -12.43
N ASP A 117 -3.26 0.24 -11.70
CA ASP A 117 -4.00 -0.03 -10.46
C ASP A 117 -5.45 -0.36 -10.78
N ILE A 118 -5.90 -1.50 -10.26
CA ILE A 118 -7.27 -1.99 -10.36
C ILE A 118 -8.02 -1.73 -9.03
N GLY A 119 -7.35 -1.08 -8.07
CA GLY A 119 -7.87 -0.70 -6.76
C GLY A 119 -7.72 0.80 -6.48
N GLY A 120 -7.59 1.15 -5.20
CA GLY A 120 -7.28 2.54 -4.81
C GLY A 120 -5.92 3.01 -5.33
N ALA A 121 -5.87 4.19 -5.95
CA ALA A 121 -4.67 4.68 -6.65
C ALA A 121 -4.36 6.16 -6.46
N TYR A 122 -5.39 7.00 -6.25
CA TYR A 122 -5.24 8.45 -6.15
C TYR A 122 -4.95 8.89 -4.72
N VAL A 123 -3.99 9.80 -4.57
CA VAL A 123 -3.68 10.53 -3.34
C VAL A 123 -3.67 12.03 -3.64
N GLY A 124 -3.74 12.89 -2.64
CA GLY A 124 -3.82 14.34 -2.87
C GLY A 124 -3.32 15.16 -1.68
N PRO A 125 -3.27 16.50 -1.81
CA PRO A 125 -3.04 17.40 -0.69
C PRO A 125 -3.96 17.06 0.49
N THR A 126 -3.46 17.30 1.71
CA THR A 126 -4.10 16.94 3.00
C THR A 126 -4.10 15.45 3.36
N GLN A 127 -3.73 14.56 2.44
CA GLN A 127 -3.55 13.14 2.72
C GLN A 127 -2.13 12.82 3.24
N ASP A 128 -1.70 13.56 4.27
CA ASP A 128 -0.30 13.62 4.67
C ASP A 128 0.28 12.29 5.17
N ARG A 129 -0.55 11.45 5.79
CA ARG A 129 -0.11 10.15 6.34
C ARG A 129 0.31 9.17 5.24
N ILE A 130 -0.49 9.03 4.19
CA ILE A 130 -0.18 8.12 3.07
C ILE A 130 0.97 8.69 2.23
N LEU A 131 1.06 10.01 2.07
CA LEU A 131 2.16 10.66 1.36
C LEU A 131 3.49 10.49 2.11
N ARG A 132 3.49 10.63 3.44
CA ARG A 132 4.67 10.36 4.28
C ARG A 132 5.12 8.91 4.16
N MET A 133 4.18 7.97 4.27
CA MET A 133 4.47 6.55 4.15
C MET A 133 5.01 6.18 2.77
N ALA A 134 4.43 6.73 1.70
CA ALA A 134 4.95 6.55 0.34
C ALA A 134 6.40 7.03 0.23
N LYS A 135 6.71 8.22 0.78
CA LYS A 135 8.06 8.77 0.81
C LYS A 135 9.04 7.89 1.60
N GLU A 136 8.66 7.42 2.78
CA GLU A 136 9.46 6.50 3.61
C GLU A 136 9.80 5.21 2.86
N LEU A 137 8.86 4.69 2.05
CA LEU A 137 9.02 3.48 1.26
C LEU A 137 9.65 3.70 -0.12
N GLY A 138 10.11 4.93 -0.43
CA GLY A 138 10.70 5.26 -1.74
C GLY A 138 9.71 5.20 -2.90
N VAL A 139 8.41 5.33 -2.63
CA VAL A 139 7.35 5.32 -3.64
C VAL A 139 7.06 6.75 -4.09
N GLU A 140 7.31 7.02 -5.37
CA GLU A 140 7.06 8.32 -5.98
C GLU A 140 5.57 8.54 -6.30
N THR A 141 5.18 9.80 -6.47
CA THR A 141 3.87 10.18 -7.00
C THR A 141 4.02 11.04 -8.25
N TYR A 142 2.99 11.07 -9.09
CA TYR A 142 2.94 11.97 -10.25
C TYR A 142 1.57 12.64 -10.37
N SER A 143 1.51 13.84 -10.94
CA SER A 143 0.25 14.54 -11.15
C SER A 143 -0.57 13.85 -12.24
N ILE A 144 -1.86 13.62 -11.98
CA ILE A 144 -2.76 13.19 -13.06
C ILE A 144 -2.88 14.30 -14.10
N ARG A 145 -3.11 13.91 -15.36
CA ARG A 145 -3.35 14.85 -16.45
C ARG A 145 -4.59 15.70 -16.15
N GLN A 146 -4.44 17.02 -16.18
CA GLN A 146 -5.51 17.99 -15.93
C GLN A 146 -5.50 19.13 -16.96
N ASP A 147 -4.79 18.99 -18.07
CA ASP A 147 -4.66 20.00 -19.13
C ASP A 147 -5.72 19.84 -20.23
N ALA A 148 -6.87 19.26 -19.90
CA ALA A 148 -7.95 19.00 -20.84
C ALA A 148 -9.31 19.40 -20.24
N ASP A 149 -10.24 19.76 -21.12
CA ASP A 149 -11.59 20.11 -20.71
C ASP A 149 -12.27 18.96 -19.97
N ILE A 150 -12.96 19.27 -18.88
CA ILE A 150 -13.82 18.31 -18.20
C ILE A 150 -15.15 18.24 -18.96
N LEU A 151 -15.56 17.03 -19.34
CA LEU A 151 -16.84 16.80 -20.02
C LEU A 151 -17.87 16.24 -19.05
N LEU A 152 -19.00 16.93 -18.89
CA LEU A 152 -20.20 16.37 -18.28
C LEU A 152 -21.13 15.88 -19.39
N TYR A 153 -21.44 14.59 -19.37
CA TYR A 153 -22.40 13.99 -20.30
C TYR A 153 -23.70 13.66 -19.57
N SER A 154 -24.80 14.29 -19.97
CA SER A 154 -26.13 14.07 -19.38
C SER A 154 -27.22 14.27 -20.43
N ASN A 155 -28.26 13.44 -20.41
CA ASN A 155 -29.39 13.53 -21.35
C ASN A 155 -28.96 13.61 -22.83
N ARG A 156 -27.99 12.78 -23.22
CA ARG A 156 -27.35 12.79 -24.55
C ARG A 156 -26.66 14.10 -24.95
N ARG A 157 -26.49 15.06 -24.03
CA ARG A 157 -25.78 16.32 -24.25
C ARG A 157 -24.41 16.29 -23.58
N ARG A 158 -23.42 16.90 -24.24
CA ARG A 158 -22.06 17.09 -23.73
C ARG A 158 -21.91 18.57 -23.33
N ILE A 159 -21.61 18.83 -22.07
CA ILE A 159 -21.25 20.16 -21.56
C ILE A 159 -19.75 20.14 -21.27
N ARG A 160 -19.04 21.11 -21.82
CA ARG A 160 -17.60 21.23 -21.72
C ARG A 160 -17.24 22.33 -20.74
N PHE A 161 -16.45 22.00 -19.72
CA PHE A 161 -15.91 22.96 -18.77
C PHE A 161 -14.44 23.19 -19.10
N GLY A 162 -14.18 24.33 -19.75
CA GLY A 162 -12.82 24.73 -20.11
C GLY A 162 -11.98 25.10 -18.89
N PHE A 163 -10.68 24.88 -19.02
CA PHE A 163 -9.70 25.53 -18.13
C PHE A 163 -9.63 27.01 -18.51
N LEU A 164 -9.94 27.90 -17.55
CA LEU A 164 -9.66 29.34 -17.63
C LEU A 164 -8.20 29.59 -17.31
#